data_AF-A0A455U8Z3-F1
#
_entry.id   AF-A0A455U8Z3-F1
#
_cell.length_a   1.000
_cell.length_b   1.000
_cell.length_c   1.000
_cell.angle_alpha   90.00
_cell.angle_beta   90.00
_cell.angle_gamma   90.00
#
_symmetry.space_group_name_H-M   'P 1'
#
loop_
_entity.id
_entity.type
_entity.pdbx_description
1 polymer ?
#
loop_
_entity_poly.entity_id
_entity_poly.type
_entity_poly.pdbx_seq_one_letter_code
_entity_poly.pdbx_strand_id
1 'polypeptide(L)'
;MFPLSNWTELDIWQYIYLESIPIVPLYYSAKRPVVERDGMQIMVDDDRLPLAPGEVPEQKSVRFRTLGCYPLTGAVESEAATLPEIIQEMLLTRTSERSGRAIDRDQVGSMEKKKREGYF
;
A
#
# COMPACT_ATOMS: atom_id res chain seq x y z
N MET A 1 1.81 -1.01 25.16
CA MET A 1 0.82 0.08 25.04
C MET A 1 0.66 0.38 23.56
N PHE A 2 -0.57 0.46 23.03
CA PHE A 2 -0.86 0.74 21.61
C PHE A 2 -1.62 2.08 21.50
N PRO A 3 -0.92 3.23 21.36
CA PRO A 3 -1.54 4.56 21.53
C PRO A 3 -2.56 4.93 20.44
N LEU A 4 -2.48 4.30 19.27
CA LEU A 4 -3.36 4.57 18.12
C LEU A 4 -4.45 3.50 17.95
N SER A 5 -4.68 2.63 18.93
CA SER A 5 -5.57 1.47 18.77
C SER A 5 -7.03 1.82 18.47
N ASN A 6 -7.47 3.02 18.83
CA ASN A 6 -8.84 3.50 18.62
C ASN A 6 -8.96 4.42 17.39
N TRP A 7 -7.88 4.63 16.66
CA TRP A 7 -7.85 5.47 15.48
C TRP A 7 -8.14 4.64 14.23
N THR A 8 -8.98 5.18 13.35
CA THR A 8 -9.17 4.67 12.00
C THR A 8 -8.08 5.21 11.07
N GLU A 9 -7.96 4.62 9.88
CA GLU A 9 -7.04 5.14 8.85
C GLU A 9 -7.38 6.60 8.47
N LEU A 10 -8.67 6.94 8.44
CA LEU A 10 -9.12 8.31 8.15
C LEU A 10 -8.64 9.29 9.23
N ASP A 11 -8.70 8.91 10.51
CA ASP A 11 -8.23 9.75 11.62
C ASP A 11 -6.73 10.06 11.48
N ILE A 12 -5.94 9.06 11.06
CA ILE A 12 -4.50 9.23 10.81
C ILE A 12 -4.24 10.26 9.71
N TRP A 13 -4.92 10.13 8.56
CA TRP A 13 -4.72 11.05 7.44
C TRP A 13 -5.20 12.47 7.75
N GLN A 14 -6.33 12.61 8.45
CA GLN A 14 -6.82 13.92 8.89
C GLN A 14 -5.85 14.58 9.86
N TYR A 15 -5.26 13.83 10.80
CA TYR A 15 -4.28 14.36 11.72
C TYR A 15 -2.98 14.80 11.04
N ILE A 16 -2.46 14.00 10.10
CA ILE A 16 -1.30 14.38 9.28
C ILE A 16 -1.58 15.71 8.56
N TYR A 17 -2.79 15.90 8.05
CA TYR A 17 -3.19 17.14 7.37
C TYR A 17 -3.27 18.33 8.32
N LEU A 18 -3.95 18.18 9.47
CA LEU A 18 -4.13 19.24 10.45
C LEU A 18 -2.80 19.71 11.07
N GLU A 19 -1.90 18.77 11.34
CA GLU A 19 -0.60 19.05 11.95
C GLU A 19 0.51 19.32 10.93
N SER A 20 0.18 19.32 9.62
CA SER A 20 1.15 19.52 8.54
C SER A 20 2.37 18.59 8.62
N ILE A 21 2.14 17.32 8.96
CA ILE A 21 3.20 16.33 9.12
C ILE A 21 3.69 15.90 7.73
N PRO A 22 5.01 15.99 7.43
CA PRO A 22 5.54 15.51 6.17
C PRO A 22 5.47 13.97 6.11
N ILE A 23 5.11 13.45 4.94
CA ILE A 23 5.04 12.00 4.68
C ILE A 23 5.95 11.60 3.51
N VAL A 24 6.21 10.30 3.40
CA VAL A 24 7.02 9.74 2.32
C VAL A 24 6.32 9.93 0.97
N PRO A 25 7.03 10.38 -0.10
CA PRO A 25 6.42 10.64 -1.40
C PRO A 25 5.70 9.46 -2.06
N LEU A 26 6.03 8.21 -1.69
CA LEU A 26 5.38 7.01 -2.20
C LEU A 26 3.91 6.89 -1.75
N TYR A 27 3.49 7.61 -0.72
CA TYR A 27 2.07 7.68 -0.34
C TYR A 27 1.23 8.50 -1.32
N TYR A 28 1.86 9.40 -2.10
CA TYR A 28 1.19 10.16 -3.16
C TYR A 28 1.24 9.41 -4.48
N SER A 29 0.17 9.57 -5.27
CA SER A 29 0.13 9.04 -6.62
C SER A 29 1.12 9.75 -7.53
N ALA A 30 1.78 8.96 -8.37
CA ALA A 30 2.60 9.43 -9.47
C ALA A 30 2.63 8.35 -10.55
N LYS A 31 2.94 8.76 -11.79
CA LYS A 31 3.20 7.83 -12.89
C LYS A 31 4.48 7.05 -12.59
N ARG A 32 4.34 5.73 -12.46
CA ARG A 32 5.44 4.80 -12.16
C ARG A 32 5.35 3.58 -13.07
N PRO A 33 6.50 3.03 -13.51
CA PRO A 33 6.52 1.75 -14.21
C PRO A 33 6.09 0.64 -13.24
N VAL A 34 5.08 -0.13 -13.62
CA VAL A 34 4.60 -1.27 -12.85
C VAL A 34 4.41 -2.49 -13.73
N VAL A 35 4.58 -3.66 -13.15
CA VAL A 35 4.15 -4.93 -13.75
C VAL A 35 3.07 -5.55 -12.88
N GLU A 36 2.07 -6.15 -13.52
CA GLU A 36 1.07 -6.92 -12.81
C GLU A 36 1.55 -8.36 -12.68
N ARG A 37 1.86 -8.76 -11.44
CA ARG A 37 2.24 -10.14 -11.14
C ARG A 37 1.33 -10.66 -10.05
N ASP A 38 0.66 -11.78 -10.32
CA ASP A 38 -0.33 -12.33 -9.42
C ASP A 38 -1.30 -11.22 -8.95
N GLY A 39 -1.95 -10.48 -9.86
CA GLY A 39 -2.92 -9.42 -9.55
C GLY A 39 -2.47 -8.32 -8.57
N MET A 40 -1.16 -8.13 -8.41
CA MET A 40 -0.54 -7.07 -7.62
C MET A 40 0.26 -6.18 -8.56
N GLN A 41 0.09 -4.86 -8.44
CA GLN A 41 0.90 -3.91 -9.19
C GLN A 41 2.26 -3.76 -8.48
N ILE A 42 3.31 -4.31 -9.05
CA ILE A 42 4.67 -4.24 -8.51
C ILE A 42 5.42 -3.13 -9.23
N MET A 43 5.91 -2.13 -8.49
CA MET A 43 6.73 -1.06 -9.05
C MET A 43 8.09 -1.59 -9.49
N VAL A 44 8.51 -1.24 -10.70
CA VAL A 44 9.81 -1.59 -11.26
C VAL A 44 10.75 -0.41 -11.04
N ASP A 45 11.51 -0.43 -9.96
CA ASP A 45 12.36 0.70 -9.54
C ASP A 45 13.82 0.49 -9.95
N ASP A 46 14.30 -0.75 -9.84
CA ASP A 46 15.67 -1.13 -10.18
C ASP A 46 15.78 -2.61 -10.62
N ASP A 47 17.01 -3.08 -10.79
CA ASP A 47 17.38 -4.41 -11.28
C ASP A 47 17.15 -5.54 -10.27
N ARG A 48 16.79 -5.23 -9.00
CA ARG A 48 16.50 -6.26 -7.99
C ARG A 48 15.19 -7.01 -8.26
N LEU A 49 14.33 -6.47 -9.13
CA LEU A 49 13.13 -7.15 -9.62
C LEU A 49 13.38 -7.74 -11.01
N PRO A 50 13.77 -9.01 -11.12
CA PRO A 50 13.83 -9.68 -12.41
C PRO A 50 12.41 -9.79 -12.99
N LEU A 51 12.26 -9.36 -14.24
CA LEU A 51 11.03 -9.52 -15.00
C LEU A 51 10.87 -10.98 -15.46
N ALA A 52 9.65 -11.50 -15.37
CA ALA A 52 9.32 -12.80 -15.94
C ALA A 52 9.23 -12.70 -17.47
N PRO A 53 9.39 -13.82 -18.21
CA PRO A 53 9.26 -13.80 -19.67
C PRO A 53 7.90 -13.21 -20.11
N GLY A 54 7.96 -12.15 -20.91
CA GLY A 54 6.76 -11.45 -21.43
C GLY A 54 6.23 -10.32 -20.54
N GLU A 55 6.78 -10.10 -19.35
CA GLU A 55 6.44 -8.91 -18.56
C GLU A 55 7.07 -7.66 -19.18
N VAL A 56 6.24 -6.68 -19.48
CA VAL A 56 6.65 -5.36 -19.95
C VAL A 56 6.10 -4.33 -18.95
N PRO A 57 6.94 -3.52 -18.31
CA PRO A 57 6.46 -2.50 -17.38
C PRO A 57 5.58 -1.48 -18.08
N GLU A 58 4.42 -1.19 -17.49
CA GLU A 58 3.48 -0.18 -17.96
C GLU A 58 3.51 1.04 -17.05
N GLN A 59 3.36 2.24 -17.61
CA GLN A 59 3.29 3.47 -16.82
C GLN A 59 1.87 3.66 -16.27
N LYS A 60 1.70 3.46 -14.97
CA LYS A 60 0.41 3.65 -14.28
C LYS A 60 0.50 4.71 -13.18
N SER A 61 -0.61 5.40 -12.94
CA SER A 61 -0.73 6.32 -11.80
C SER A 61 -0.99 5.48 -10.56
N VAL A 62 0.01 5.36 -9.68
CA VAL A 62 -0.08 4.46 -8.52
C VAL A 62 0.45 5.13 -7.27
N ARG A 63 -0.06 4.73 -6.11
CA ARG A 63 0.48 5.08 -4.79
C ARG A 63 0.58 3.85 -3.90
N PHE A 64 1.27 3.99 -2.77
CA PHE A 64 1.41 2.92 -1.79
C PHE A 64 0.61 3.25 -0.52
N ARG A 65 -0.24 2.31 -0.09
CA ARG A 65 -1.03 2.45 1.15
C ARG A 65 -0.32 1.90 2.38
N THR A 66 0.59 0.97 2.16
CA THR A 66 1.52 0.46 3.17
C THR A 66 2.91 0.41 2.53
N LEU A 67 3.96 0.60 3.32
CA LEU A 67 5.35 0.50 2.86
C LEU A 67 6.02 -0.64 3.63
N GLY A 68 6.48 -1.65 2.90
CA GLY A 68 7.27 -2.76 3.43
C GLY A 68 8.56 -2.93 2.65
N CYS A 69 9.07 -4.16 2.59
CA CYS A 69 10.25 -4.46 1.78
C CYS A 69 9.90 -4.43 0.27
N TYR A 70 10.81 -3.89 -0.52
CA TYR A 70 10.81 -4.07 -1.97
C TYR A 70 11.22 -5.50 -2.33
N PRO A 71 10.63 -6.16 -3.34
CA PRO A 71 9.49 -5.76 -4.19
C PRO A 71 8.12 -6.26 -3.69
N LEU A 72 7.99 -6.55 -2.40
CA LEU A 72 6.81 -7.23 -1.81
C LEU A 72 5.67 -6.28 -1.40
N THR A 73 5.76 -5.01 -1.78
CA THR A 73 4.76 -3.99 -1.47
C THR A 73 4.00 -3.63 -2.74
N GLY A 74 2.69 -3.80 -2.73
CA GLY A 74 1.85 -3.64 -3.90
C GLY A 74 1.37 -2.21 -3.99
N ALA A 75 1.61 -1.60 -5.14
CA ALA A 75 1.06 -0.32 -5.47
C ALA A 75 -0.44 -0.47 -5.73
N VAL A 76 -1.18 0.60 -5.52
CA VAL A 76 -2.61 0.69 -5.81
C VAL A 76 -2.77 1.80 -6.85
N GLU A 77 -3.54 1.52 -7.91
CA GLU A 77 -3.89 2.54 -8.89
C GLU A 77 -4.68 3.66 -8.21
N SER A 78 -4.27 4.90 -8.43
CA SER A 78 -4.79 6.07 -7.74
C SER A 78 -4.44 7.32 -8.53
N GLU A 79 -5.24 8.38 -8.41
CA GLU A 79 -4.91 9.71 -8.94
C GLU A 79 -4.68 10.73 -7.80
N ALA A 80 -4.61 10.28 -6.54
CA ALA A 80 -4.44 11.15 -5.39
C ALA A 80 -2.97 11.60 -5.22
N ALA A 81 -2.62 12.72 -5.83
CA ALA A 81 -1.28 13.31 -5.83
C ALA A 81 -1.02 14.21 -4.61
N THR A 82 -2.05 14.55 -3.84
CA THR A 82 -1.96 15.39 -2.65
C THR A 82 -2.64 14.77 -1.43
N LEU A 83 -2.34 15.29 -0.24
CA LEU A 83 -2.91 14.79 1.01
C LEU A 83 -4.44 14.97 1.08
N PRO A 84 -5.04 16.11 0.67
CA PRO A 84 -6.50 16.23 0.56
C PRO A 84 -7.11 15.22 -0.40
N GLU A 85 -6.47 14.95 -1.54
CA GLU A 85 -6.97 13.97 -2.51
C GLU A 85 -6.92 12.54 -1.95
N ILE A 86 -5.90 12.18 -1.15
CA ILE A 86 -5.84 10.88 -0.46
C ILE A 86 -7.02 10.74 0.49
N ILE A 87 -7.32 11.78 1.28
CA ILE A 87 -8.45 11.79 2.21
C ILE A 87 -9.77 11.65 1.44
N GLN A 88 -9.94 12.38 0.34
CA GLN A 88 -11.13 12.29 -0.51
C GLN A 88 -11.29 10.89 -1.13
N GLU A 89 -10.21 10.32 -1.66
CA GLU A 89 -10.20 8.97 -2.23
C GLU A 89 -10.66 7.95 -1.20
N MET A 90 -10.19 8.05 0.05
CA MET A 90 -10.59 7.15 1.12
C MET A 90 -12.06 7.27 1.54
N LEU A 91 -12.63 8.48 1.49
CA LEU A 91 -14.06 8.67 1.77
C LEU A 91 -14.95 8.03 0.69
N LEU A 92 -14.44 7.94 -0.54
CA LEU A 92 -15.17 7.40 -1.70
C LEU A 92 -14.91 5.89 -1.91
N THR A 93 -13.79 5.39 -1.41
CA THR A 93 -13.29 4.04 -1.67
C THR A 93 -13.60 3.08 -0.52
N ARG A 94 -14.09 1.88 -0.84
CA ARG A 94 -14.44 0.84 0.16
C ARG A 94 -13.34 -0.20 0.42
N THR A 95 -12.18 -0.06 -0.22
CA THR A 95 -11.04 -1.00 -0.07
C THR A 95 -10.18 -0.65 1.14
N SER A 96 -9.78 -1.66 1.92
CA SER A 96 -8.96 -1.48 3.13
C SER A 96 -7.48 -1.22 2.82
N GLU A 97 -6.75 -0.61 3.76
CA GLU A 97 -5.32 -0.25 3.65
C GLU A 97 -4.38 -1.41 3.28
N ARG A 98 -4.76 -2.66 3.62
CA ARG A 98 -3.89 -3.84 3.49
C ARG A 98 -4.06 -4.61 2.18
N SER A 99 -5.00 -4.22 1.32
CA SER A 99 -5.33 -4.96 0.08
C SER A 99 -4.15 -5.13 -0.91
N GLY A 100 -3.06 -4.37 -0.76
CA GLY A 100 -1.88 -4.44 -1.62
C GLY A 100 -0.73 -5.34 -1.13
N ARG A 101 -0.89 -6.14 -0.07
CA ARG A 101 0.20 -7.03 0.42
C ARG A 101 0.09 -8.41 -0.22
N ALA A 102 1.18 -8.89 -0.83
CA ALA A 102 1.27 -10.26 -1.35
C ALA A 102 0.91 -11.33 -0.29
N ILE A 103 1.16 -11.04 0.99
CA ILE A 103 0.90 -11.93 2.13
C ILE A 103 -0.60 -12.06 2.47
N ASP A 104 -1.43 -11.07 2.12
CA ASP A 104 -2.87 -11.08 2.47
C ASP A 104 -3.70 -12.01 1.57
N ARG A 105 -3.08 -12.64 0.57
CA ARG A 105 -3.70 -13.73 -0.20
C ARG A 105 -3.81 -15.03 0.58
N ASP A 106 -3.01 -15.20 1.64
CA ASP A 106 -3.08 -16.36 2.52
C ASP A 106 -3.83 -16.04 3.83
N GLN A 107 -5.12 -16.35 3.78
CA GLN A 107 -6.01 -16.68 4.89
C GLN A 107 -6.39 -15.54 5.84
N VAL A 108 -7.67 -15.17 5.74
CA VAL A 108 -8.51 -14.64 6.82
C VAL A 108 -8.38 -15.58 8.04
N GLY A 109 -7.35 -15.37 8.87
CA GLY A 109 -6.99 -16.27 9.99
C GLY A 109 -5.48 -16.45 10.25
N SER A 110 -4.62 -15.98 9.34
CA SER A 110 -3.15 -16.18 9.41
C SER A 110 -2.49 -15.60 10.68
N MET A 111 -2.93 -14.44 11.17
CA MET A 111 -2.35 -13.83 12.37
C MET A 111 -2.75 -14.53 13.67
N GLU A 112 -4.02 -14.89 13.84
CA GLU A 112 -4.48 -15.64 15.02
C GLU A 112 -3.85 -17.02 15.09
N LYS A 113 -3.71 -17.68 13.93
CA LYS A 113 -3.06 -18.99 13.82
C LYS A 113 -1.56 -18.91 14.15
N LYS A 114 -0.84 -17.90 13.66
CA LYS A 114 0.58 -17.66 13.97
C LYS A 114 0.84 -17.33 15.45
N LYS A 115 -0.10 -16.64 16.13
CA LYS A 115 -0.07 -16.49 17.59
C LYS A 115 -0.25 -17.82 18.32
N ARG A 116 -1.15 -18.68 17.81
CA ARG A 116 -1.37 -20.02 18.38
C ARG A 116 -0.20 -20.98 18.17
N GLU A 117 0.56 -20.78 17.09
CA GLU A 117 1.74 -21.56 16.71
C GLU A 117 3.05 -21.06 17.36
N GLY A 118 2.99 -20.04 18.23
CA GLY A 118 4.14 -19.62 19.05
C GLY A 118 5.19 -18.79 18.31
N TYR A 119 4.85 -18.24 17.14
CA TYR A 119 5.73 -17.31 16.41
C TYR A 119 5.75 -15.89 17.01
N PHE A 120 4.87 -15.63 17.99
CA PHE A 120 4.75 -14.39 18.77
C PHE A 120 4.42 -14.70 20.23
#